data_AF-A0A353LTE6-F1
#
_entry.id   AF-A0A353LTE6-F1
#
_cell.length_a   1.000
_cell.length_b   1.000
_cell.length_c   1.000
_cell.angle_alpha   90.00
_cell.angle_beta   90.00
_cell.angle_gamma   90.00
#
_symmetry.space_group_name_H-M   'P 1'
#
loop_
_entity.id
_entity.type
_entity.pdbx_description
1 polymer ?
#
loop_
_entity_poly.entity_id
_entity_poly.type
_entity_poly.pdbx_seq_one_letter_code
_entity_poly.pdbx_strand_id
1 'polypeptide(L)' 'MVAGVDEAGRGPWAGPVVAAAVILDPAAIPDGLNDSKKLSAARRAALFAALGATARIGVGQASVDEID' A
#
# COMPACT_ATOMS: atom_id res chain seq x y z
N MET A 1 9.72 6.13 -15.14
CA MET A 1 8.90 6.05 -13.90
C MET A 1 9.15 4.70 -13.27
N VAL A 2 9.18 4.64 -11.94
CA VAL A 2 9.37 3.39 -11.20
C VAL A 2 8.18 3.24 -10.27
N ALA A 3 7.55 2.07 -10.27
CA ALA A 3 6.47 1.72 -9.37
C ALA A 3 6.96 0.70 -8.35
N GLY A 4 6.72 0.96 -7.06
CA GLY A 4 6.80 -0.05 -6.02
C GLY A 4 5.49 -0.82 -5.97
N VAL A 5 5.56 -2.13 -5.77
CA VAL A 5 4.41 -3.01 -5.62
C VAL A 5 4.53 -3.84 -4.34
N ASP A 6 3.42 -4.01 -3.64
CA ASP A 6 3.32 -4.83 -2.43
C ASP A 6 1.90 -5.38 -2.27
N GLU A 7 1.75 -6.46 -1.50
CA GLU A 7 0.47 -7.11 -1.25
C GLU A 7 0.17 -7.33 0.24
N ALA A 8 -1.12 -7.43 0.57
CA ALA A 8 -1.61 -7.80 1.88
C ALA A 8 -2.69 -8.88 1.76
N GLY A 9 -2.74 -9.80 2.74
CA GLY A 9 -3.74 -10.89 2.74
C GLY A 9 -3.25 -12.22 2.15
N ARG A 10 -1.97 -12.34 1.77
CA ARG A 10 -1.37 -13.62 1.36
C ARG A 10 -1.15 -14.54 2.57
N GLY A 11 -2.23 -15.12 3.09
CA GLY A 11 -2.23 -16.09 4.21
C GLY A 11 -3.64 -16.67 4.40
N PRO A 12 -3.87 -17.98 4.24
CA PRO A 12 -5.09 -18.48 3.59
C PRO A 12 -6.36 -18.59 4.46
N TRP A 13 -6.50 -17.86 5.57
CA TRP A 13 -7.53 -18.19 6.57
C TRP A 13 -8.72 -17.25 6.71
N ALA A 14 -8.75 -16.01 6.17
CA ALA A 14 -9.98 -15.18 6.19
C ALA A 14 -9.87 -13.81 5.46
N GLY A 15 -9.64 -13.76 4.15
CA GLY A 15 -9.85 -12.48 3.44
C GLY A 15 -9.36 -12.40 2.00
N PRO A 16 -9.83 -11.40 1.24
CA PRO A 16 -9.34 -11.13 -0.11
C PRO A 16 -7.87 -10.72 -0.09
N VAL A 17 -7.18 -10.94 -1.21
CA VAL A 17 -5.81 -10.42 -1.42
C VAL A 17 -5.92 -9.03 -2.01
N VAL A 18 -5.21 -8.07 -1.43
CA VAL A 18 -5.13 -6.69 -1.92
C VAL A 18 -3.70 -6.41 -2.34
N ALA A 19 -3.52 -5.96 -3.57
CA ALA A 19 -2.23 -5.51 -4.10
C ALA A 19 -2.28 -4.01 -4.40
N ALA A 20 -1.18 -3.31 -4.16
CA ALA A 20 -1.05 -1.88 -4.48
C ALA A 20 0.19 -1.62 -5.33
N ALA A 21 0.08 -0.68 -6.26
CA ALA A 21 1.18 -0.14 -7.05
C ALA A 21 1.29 1.37 -6.78
N VAL A 22 2.46 1.83 -6.36
CA VAL A 22 2.69 3.23 -6.00
C VAL A 22 3.87 3.79 -6.79
N ILE A 23 3.63 4.88 -7.51
CA ILE A 23 4.68 5.71 -8.11
C ILE A 23 4.83 6.94 -7.23
N LEU A 24 5.94 7.03 -6.51
CA LEU A 24 6.29 8.17 -5.67
C LEU A 24 6.90 9.29 -6.52
N ASP A 25 6.61 10.54 -6.16
CA ASP A 25 7.41 11.68 -6.58
C ASP A 25 8.69 11.74 -5.72
N PRO A 26 9.90 11.56 -6.30
CA PRO A 26 11.15 11.62 -5.55
C PRO A 26 11.39 12.96 -4.84
N ALA A 27 10.74 14.04 -5.29
CA ALA A 27 10.86 15.37 -4.68
C ALA A 27 9.88 15.59 -3.50
N ALA A 28 8.90 14.70 -3.31
CA ALA A 28 7.80 14.88 -2.37
C ALA A 28 7.43 13.60 -1.60
N ILE A 29 8.46 12.84 -1.17
CA ILE A 29 8.29 11.64 -0.35
C ILE A 29 7.96 12.06 1.10
N PRO A 30 6.84 11.61 1.68
CA PRO A 30 6.51 11.89 3.07
C PRO A 30 7.54 11.33 4.06
N ASP A 31 7.87 12.13 5.08
CA ASP A 31 8.82 11.71 6.12
C ASP A 31 8.33 10.48 6.90
N GLY A 32 9.22 9.50 7.07
CA GLY A 32 8.91 8.27 7.79
C GLY A 32 8.08 7.27 6.98
N LEU A 33 8.09 7.36 5.64
CA LEU A 33 7.61 6.30 4.73
C LEU A 33 8.53 5.05 4.70
N ASN A 34 9.35 4.84 5.73
CA ASN A 34 10.24 3.68 5.85
C ASN A 34 9.61 2.58 6.75
N ASP A 35 10.18 1.36 6.65
CA ASP A 35 9.72 0.08 7.22
C ASP A 35 8.35 0.12 7.94
N SER A 36 7.29 0.05 7.14
CA SER A 36 5.89 0.20 7.55
C SER A 36 5.46 -0.80 8.65
N LYS A 37 6.23 -1.88 8.82
CA LYS A 37 6.02 -2.93 9.82
C LYS A 37 6.17 -2.42 11.26
N LYS A 38 6.83 -1.28 11.48
CA LYS A 38 6.98 -0.64 12.80
C LYS A 38 6.00 0.50 13.06
N LEU A 39 5.18 0.86 12.08
CA LEU A 39 4.24 1.97 12.20
C LEU A 39 2.96 1.55 12.89
N SER A 40 2.41 2.43 13.74
CA SER A 40 1.05 2.26 14.28
C SER A 40 0.00 2.42 13.17
N ALA A 41 -1.21 1.88 13.39
CA ALA A 41 -2.31 2.04 12.44
C ALA A 41 -2.62 3.52 12.16
N ALA A 42 -2.58 4.37 13.19
CA ALA A 42 -2.77 5.81 13.05
C ALA A 42 -1.68 6.46 12.18
N ARG A 43 -0.40 6.09 12.35
CA ARG A 43 0.68 6.63 11.52
C ARG A 43 0.58 6.16 10.06
N ARG A 44 0.17 4.92 9.82
CA ARG A 44 -0.11 4.44 8.45
C ARG A 44 -1.22 5.22 7.76
N ALA A 45 -2.32 5.50 8.47
CA ALA A 45 -3.42 6.30 7.93
C ALA A 45 -2.98 7.74 7.58
N ALA A 46 -2.19 8.38 8.46
CA ALA A 46 -1.66 9.71 8.20
C ALA A 46 -0.71 9.75 6.98
N LEU A 47 0.16 8.75 6.84
CA LEU A 47 1.05 8.63 5.67
C LEU A 47 0.28 8.36 4.38
N PHE A 48 -0.76 7.51 4.44
CA PHE A 48 -1.61 7.25 3.29
C PHE A 48 -2.33 8.53 2.81
N ALA A 49 -2.84 9.34 3.74
CA ALA A 49 -3.41 10.64 3.40
C ALA A 49 -2.39 11.58 2.74
N ALA A 50 -1.14 11.61 3.22
CA ALA A 50 -0.08 12.41 2.62
C ALA A 50 0.28 11.92 1.19
N LEU A 51 0.34 10.60 0.98
CA LEU A 51 0.61 10.01 -0.33
C LEU A 51 -0.47 10.34 -1.37
N GLY A 52 -1.73 10.53 -0.95
CA GLY A 52 -2.80 10.95 -1.84
C GLY A 52 -2.55 12.29 -2.55
N ALA A 53 -1.70 13.15 -1.98
CA ALA A 53 -1.33 14.43 -2.57
C ALA A 53 -0.05 14.38 -3.43
N THR A 54 0.81 13.38 -3.24
CA THR A 54 2.17 13.37 -3.82
C THR A 54 2.53 12.13 -4.62
N ALA A 55 1.66 11.12 -4.67
CA ALA A 55 1.91 9.85 -5.35
C ALA A 55 0.76 9.44 -6.28
N ARG A 56 1.08 8.60 -7.27
CA ARG A 56 0.06 7.89 -8.05
C ARG A 56 -0.10 6.50 -7.47
N ILE A 57 -1.33 6.16 -7.11
CA ILE A 57 -1.65 4.92 -6.39
C ILE A 57 -2.68 4.15 -7.22
N GLY A 58 -2.38 2.89 -7.52
CA GLY A 58 -3.33 1.90 -8.00
C GLY A 58 -3.54 0.83 -6.95
N VAL A 59 -4.79 0.38 -6.76
CA VAL A 59 -5.14 -0.71 -5.84
C VAL A 59 -5.98 -1.72 -6.62
N GLY A 60 -5.61 -2.99 -6.51
CA GLY A 60 -6.36 -4.13 -7.00
C GLY A 60 -6.70 -5.07 -5.86
N GLN A 61 -7.86 -5.70 -5.94
CA GLN A 61 -8.28 -6.72 -4.98
C GLN A 61 -8.78 -7.93 -5.75
N ALA A 62 -8.43 -9.12 -5.27
CA ALA A 62 -9.02 -10.38 -5.69
C ALA A 62 -9.73 -11.02 -4.48
N SER A 63 -10.99 -11.41 -4.69
CA SER A 63 -11.78 -12.17 -3.72
C SER A 63 -11.19 -13.57 -3.50
N VAL A 64 -11.63 -14.24 -2.43
CA VAL A 64 -11.23 -15.64 -2.16
C VAL A 64 -11.62 -16.53 -3.34
N ASP A 65 -12.85 -16.38 -3.85
CA ASP A 65 -13.36 -17.16 -4.99
C ASP A 65 -12.57 -16.93 -6.29
N GLU A 66 -11.89 -15.78 -6.47
CA GLU A 66 -11.05 -15.48 -7.64
C GLU A 66 -9.63 -16.07 -7.54
N ILE A 67 -9.19 -16.49 -6.34
CA ILE A 67 -7.83 -16.99 -6.07
C ILE A 67 -7.79 -18.44 -5.58
N ASP A 68 -8.94 -19.09 -5.46
CA ASP A 68 -9.08 -20.55 -5.34
C ASP A 68 -8.71 -21.26 -6.67
#